data_AF-A0A814UN63-F1
#
_entry.id   AF-A0A814UN63-F1
#
_cell.length_a   1.000
_cell.length_b   1.000
_cell.length_c   1.000
_cell.angle_alpha   90.00
_cell.angle_beta   90.00
_cell.angle_gamma   90.00
#
_symmetry.space_group_name_H-M   'P 1'
#
loop_
_entity.id
_entity.type
_entity.pdbx_description
1 polymer ?
#
loop_
_entity_poly.entity_id
_entity_poly.type
_entity_poly.pdbx_seq_one_letter_code
_entity_poly.pdbx_strand_id
1 'polypeptide(L)' 'EALAHPYLKQYYEPNDEPIAAHPFTVEMEMDDFPIAKLKQLIWNETKLIKEHILLQQMPIKM' A
#
# COMPACT_ATOMS: atom_id res chain seq x y z
N GLU A 1 -17.79 1.64 11.67
CA GLU A 1 -18.70 1.53 12.84
C GLU A 1 -18.07 0.77 14.01
N ALA A 2 -17.49 -0.42 13.81
CA ALA A 2 -16.87 -1.20 14.88
C ALA A 2 -15.75 -0.48 15.66
N LEU A 3 -14.94 0.35 14.99
CA LEU A 3 -13.87 1.12 15.63
C LEU A 3 -14.39 2.14 16.66
N ALA A 4 -15.62 2.64 16.49
CA ALA A 4 -16.27 3.56 17.42
C ALA A 4 -16.97 2.86 18.61
N HIS A 5 -16.83 1.54 18.75
CA HIS A 5 -17.52 0.76 19.78
C HIS A 5 -16.98 1.08 21.20
N PRO A 6 -17.83 1.13 22.25
CA PRO A 6 -17.41 1.49 23.62
C PRO A 6 -16.25 0.68 24.19
N TYR A 7 -16.10 -0.58 23.77
CA TYR A 7 -14.98 -1.44 24.16
C TYR A 7 -13.61 -0.86 23.74
N LEU A 8 -13.54 -0.17 22.60
CA LEU A 8 -12.31 0.39 22.02
C LEU A 8 -12.13 1.88 22.34
N LYS A 9 -12.97 2.47 23.20
CA LYS A 9 -13.00 3.92 23.46
C LYS A 9 -11.64 4.55 23.80
N GLN A 10 -10.76 3.80 24.47
CA GLN A 10 -9.42 4.30 24.85
C GLN A 10 -8.44 4.42 23.66
N TYR A 11 -8.75 3.80 22.52
CA TYR A 11 -7.90 3.76 21.32
C TYR A 11 -8.54 4.45 20.11
N TYR A 12 -9.85 4.70 20.14
CA TYR A 12 -10.58 5.28 19.01
C TYR A 12 -10.13 6.73 18.74
N GLU A 13 -9.46 6.95 17.60
CA GLU A 13 -9.04 8.26 17.12
C GLU A 13 -9.32 8.39 15.61
N PRO A 14 -10.45 9.01 15.21
CA PRO A 14 -10.87 9.07 13.81
C PRO A 14 -9.84 9.69 12.85
N ASN A 15 -9.02 10.61 13.36
CA ASN A 15 -8.02 11.31 12.53
C ASN A 15 -6.75 10.48 12.30
N ASP A 16 -6.52 9.46 13.14
CA ASP A 16 -5.41 8.49 13.01
C ASP A 16 -5.87 7.16 12.41
N GLU A 17 -7.13 7.10 11.96
CA GLU A 17 -7.74 5.95 11.29
C GLU A 17 -8.06 6.30 9.81
N PRO A 18 -7.04 6.45 8.94
CA PRO A 18 -7.24 6.90 7.57
C PRO A 18 -7.94 5.84 6.71
N ILE A 19 -8.67 6.33 5.71
CA ILE A 19 -9.23 5.50 4.64
C ILE A 19 -8.31 5.59 3.43
N ALA A 20 -8.09 4.47 2.74
CA ALA A 20 -7.32 4.47 1.50
C ALA A 20 -7.96 5.43 0.47
N ALA A 21 -7.13 6.31 -0.12
CA ALA A 21 -7.60 7.29 -1.09
C ALA A 21 -8.17 6.65 -2.36
N HIS A 22 -7.66 5.47 -2.72
CA HIS A 22 -8.13 4.69 -3.86
C HIS A 22 -8.47 3.27 -3.42
N PRO A 23 -9.64 2.74 -3.80
CA PRO A 23 -10.00 1.36 -3.52
C PRO A 23 -9.12 0.41 -4.33
N PHE A 24 -8.94 -0.81 -3.82
CA PHE A 24 -8.46 -1.91 -4.64
C PHE A 24 -9.59 -2.34 -5.59
N THR A 25 -9.25 -2.55 -6.86
CA THR A 25 -10.22 -2.85 -7.92
C THR A 25 -10.03 -4.27 -8.44
N VAL A 26 -11.07 -4.87 -9.01
CA VAL A 26 -11.01 -6.24 -9.55
C VAL A 26 -10.01 -6.33 -10.70
N GLU A 27 -9.83 -5.26 -11.46
CA GLU A 27 -8.83 -5.15 -12.53
C GLU A 27 -7.38 -5.26 -12.01
N MET A 28 -7.17 -5.09 -10.71
CA MET A 28 -5.87 -5.30 -10.06
C MET A 28 -5.66 -6.75 -9.62
N GLU A 29 -6.67 -7.62 -9.70
CA GLU A 29 -6.52 -9.06 -9.54
C GLU A 29 -5.90 -9.63 -10.82
N MET A 30 -4.67 -10.13 -10.72
CA MET A 30 -3.87 -10.58 -11.87
C MET A 30 -3.83 -12.11 -11.99
N ASP A 31 -4.82 -12.78 -11.41
CA ASP A 31 -4.81 -14.23 -11.17
C ASP A 31 -4.85 -15.05 -12.46
N ASP A 32 -5.42 -14.50 -13.53
CA ASP A 32 -5.51 -15.15 -14.85
C ASP A 32 -4.22 -15.03 -15.69
N PHE A 33 -3.21 -14.29 -15.22
CA PHE A 33 -2.03 -14.03 -16.01
C PHE A 33 -1.09 -15.24 -16.06
N PRO A 34 -0.43 -15.49 -17.21
CA PRO A 34 0.59 -16.53 -17.30
C PRO A 34 1.73 -16.27 -16.31
N ILE A 35 2.30 -17.33 -15.75
CA ILE A 35 3.43 -17.27 -14.79
C ILE A 35 4.57 -16.39 -15.30
N ALA A 36 4.91 -16.46 -16.59
CA ALA A 36 5.97 -15.64 -17.17
C ALA A 36 5.67 -14.13 -17.06
N LYS A 37 4.42 -13.72 -17.27
CA LYS A 37 3.98 -12.33 -17.14
C LYS A 37 3.99 -11.88 -15.68
N LEU A 38 3.51 -12.72 -14.76
CA LEU A 38 3.55 -12.44 -13.32
C LEU A 38 4.99 -12.25 -12.83
N LYS A 39 5.92 -13.12 -13.22
CA LYS A 39 7.35 -12.97 -12.90
C LYS A 39 7.93 -11.63 -13.36
N GLN A 40 7.57 -11.20 -14.57
CA GLN A 40 8.04 -9.92 -15.11
C GLN A 40 7.47 -8.73 -14.31
N LEU A 41 6.20 -8.78 -13.93
CA LEU A 41 5.55 -7.72 -13.15
C LEU A 41 6.15 -7.60 -11.75
N ILE A 42 6.32 -8.72 -11.05
CA ILE A 42 6.95 -8.77 -9.73
C ILE A 42 8.38 -8.20 -9.77
N TRP A 43 9.16 -8.59 -10.78
CA TRP A 43 10.51 -8.07 -10.97
C TRP A 43 10.53 -6.56 -11.21
N ASN A 44 9.62 -6.05 -12.04
CA ASN A 44 9.51 -4.62 -12.32
C ASN A 44 9.12 -3.83 -11.07
N GLU A 45 8.12 -4.29 -10.33
CA GLU A 45 7.68 -3.65 -9.09
C GLU A 45 8.80 -3.61 -8.04
N THR A 46 9.57 -4.70 -7.93
CA THR A 46 10.73 -4.78 -7.02
C THR A 46 11.77 -3.70 -7.33
N LYS A 47 12.01 -3.39 -8.61
CA LYS A 47 12.91 -2.31 -9.02
C LYS A 47 12.35 -0.93 -8.66
N LEU A 48 11.09 -0.69 -8.98
CA LEU A 48 10.41 0.58 -8.70
C LEU A 48 10.39 0.87 -7.19
N ILE A 49 10.04 -0.12 -6.37
CA ILE A 49 10.07 0.01 -4.90
C ILE A 49 11.48 0.33 -4.41
N LYS A 50 12.50 -0.37 -4.91
CA LYS A 50 13.89 -0.11 -4.54
C LYS A 50 14.31 1.33 -4.88
N GLU A 51 13.98 1.81 -6.08
CA GLU A 51 14.26 3.18 -6.50
C GLU A 51 13.56 4.20 -5.60
N HIS A 52 12.26 3.98 -5.32
CA HIS A 52 11.49 4.84 -4.45
C HIS A 52 12.08 4.94 -3.04
N ILE A 53 12.45 3.80 -2.45
CA ILE A 53 13.08 3.73 -1.13
C ILE A 53 14.42 4.49 -1.13
N LEU A 54 15.24 4.31 -2.16
CA LEU A 54 16.54 5.00 -2.26
C LEU A 54 16.36 6.52 -2.37
N LEU A 55 15.37 6.99 -3.12
CA LEU A 55 15.04 8.41 -3.24
C LEU A 55 14.57 9.00 -1.91
N GLN A 56 13.78 8.25 -1.12
CA GLN A 56 13.34 8.70 0.20
C GLN A 56 14.43 8.64 1.28
N GLN A 57 15.52 7.90 1.06
CA GLN A 57 16.68 7.85 1.95
C GLN A 57 17.75 8.92 1.62
N MET A 58 17.57 9.71 0.56
CA MET A 58 18.49 10.80 0.25
C MET A 58 18.35 11.94 1.26
N PRO A 59 19.44 12.44 1.86
CA PRO A 59 19.36 13.57 2.77
C PRO A 59 18.82 14.80 2.02
N ILE A 60 17.86 15.48 2.64
CA ILE A 60 17.35 16.78 2.17
C ILE A 60 18.58 17.71 2.09
N LYS A 61 19.00 18.07 0.86
CA LYS A 61 19.99 19.13 0.68
C LYS A 61 19.42 20.41 1.29
N MET A 62 20.06 20.91 2.35
CA MET A 62 19.83 22.27 2.86
C MET A 62 20.16 23.30 1.80
#